data_AF-A0A520YK19-F1
#
_entry.id   AF-A0A520YK19-F1
#
_cell.length_a   1.000
_cell.length_b   1.000
_cell.length_c   1.000
_cell.angle_alpha   90.00
_cell.angle_beta   90.00
_cell.angle_gamma   90.00
#
_symmetry.space_group_name_H-M   'P 1'
#
loop_
_entity.id
_entity.type
_entity.pdbx_description
1 polymer ?
#
loop_
_entity_poly.entity_id
_entity_poly.type
_entity_poly.pdbx_seq_one_letter_code
_entity_poly.pdbx_strand_id
1 'polypeptide(L)' 'MSTQMLTYLFVGASFALYIGIAFWSRAGSTKDFYVAGGGVHPVVNGMATAADWMSAASFISMAGIIS' A
#
# COMPACT_ATOMS: atom_id res chain seq x y z
N MET A 1 -18.00 -3.99 -21.13
CA MET A 1 -16.77 -3.21 -20.84
C MET A 1 -15.58 -4.00 -21.34
N SER A 2 -14.57 -3.37 -21.97
CA SER A 2 -13.38 -4.08 -22.42
C SER A 2 -12.46 -4.40 -21.24
N THR A 3 -11.69 -5.48 -21.34
CA THR A 3 -10.69 -5.86 -20.33
C THR A 3 -9.67 -4.75 -20.10
N GLN A 4 -9.21 -4.09 -21.17
CA GLN A 4 -8.27 -2.97 -21.08
C GLN A 4 -8.83 -1.80 -20.25
N MET A 5 -10.10 -1.45 -20.44
CA MET A 5 -10.71 -0.37 -19.67
C MET A 5 -10.91 -0.76 -18.20
N LEU A 6 -11.26 -2.02 -17.91
CA LEU A 6 -11.28 -2.51 -16.53
C LEU A 6 -9.88 -2.42 -15.89
N THR A 7 -8.82 -2.81 -16.61
CA THR A 7 -7.44 -2.67 -16.12
C THR A 7 -7.10 -1.23 -15.76
N TYR A 8 -7.39 -0.28 -16.66
CA TYR A 8 -7.12 1.13 -16.39
C TYR A 8 -7.95 1.67 -15.22
N LEU A 9 -9.19 1.23 -15.08
CA LEU A 9 -10.03 1.63 -13.96
C LEU A 9 -9.45 1.13 -12.63
N PHE A 10 -9.12 -0.15 -12.51
CA PHE A 10 -8.60 -0.73 -11.27
C PHE A 10 -7.23 -0.16 -10.90
N VAL A 11 -6.34 -0.02 -11.87
CA VAL A 11 -5.02 0.58 -11.66
C VAL A 11 -5.18 2.05 -11.29
N GLY A 12 -5.90 2.84 -12.09
CA GLY A 12 -6.09 4.26 -11.81
C GLY A 12 -6.76 4.52 -10.44
N ALA A 13 -7.77 3.73 -10.10
CA ALA A 13 -8.47 3.84 -8.82
C ALA A 13 -7.57 3.49 -7.63
N SER A 14 -6.71 2.46 -7.74
CA SER A 14 -5.81 2.09 -6.65
C SER A 14 -4.78 3.20 -6.38
N PHE A 15 -4.19 3.78 -7.43
CA PHE A 15 -3.29 4.92 -7.31
C PHE A 15 -4.00 6.13 -6.68
N ALA A 16 -5.18 6.48 -7.17
CA ALA A 16 -5.97 7.60 -6.64
C ALA A 16 -6.29 7.42 -5.15
N LEU A 17 -6.67 6.20 -4.75
CA LEU A 17 -6.93 5.86 -3.36
C LEU A 17 -5.69 6.08 -2.49
N TYR A 18 -4.54 5.50 -2.85
CA TYR A 18 -3.31 5.64 -2.06
C TYR A 18 -2.82 7.09 -1.97
N ILE A 19 -2.94 7.86 -3.07
CA ILE A 19 -2.62 9.29 -3.07
C ILE A 19 -3.57 10.05 -2.12
N GLY A 20 -4.87 9.74 -2.16
CA GLY A 20 -5.86 10.33 -1.25
C GLY A 20 -5.53 10.05 0.22
N ILE A 21 -5.16 8.81 0.54
CA ILE A 21 -4.73 8.42 1.90
C ILE A 21 -3.46 9.20 2.29
N ALA A 22 -2.48 9.33 1.40
CA ALA A 22 -1.25 10.08 1.69
C ALA A 22 -1.52 11.56 2.02
N PHE A 23 -2.47 12.19 1.33
CA PHE A 23 -2.88 13.56 1.66
C PHE A 23 -3.61 13.65 3.00
N TRP A 24 -4.51 12.71 3.32
CA TRP A 24 -5.23 12.68 4.60
C TRP A 24 -4.28 12.43 5.77
N SER A 25 -3.31 11.53 5.60
CA SER A 25 -2.40 11.07 6.65
C SER A 25 -1.10 11.87 6.76
N ARG A 26 -1.09 13.13 6.28
CA ARG A 26 0.11 13.96 6.29
C ARG A 26 0.61 14.22 7.71
N ALA A 27 1.84 13.83 8.00
CA ALA A 27 2.46 14.03 9.32
C ALA A 27 2.68 15.52 9.63
N GLY A 28 2.33 15.95 10.84
CA GLY A 28 2.52 17.32 11.32
C GLY A 28 3.83 17.55 12.08
N SER A 29 4.49 16.48 12.53
CA SER A 29 5.75 16.53 13.29
C SER A 29 6.68 15.36 12.94
N THR A 30 7.96 15.47 13.30
CA THR A 30 8.93 14.37 13.17
C THR A 30 8.55 13.15 14.00
N LYS A 31 7.94 13.36 15.18
CA LYS A 31 7.46 12.24 16.02
C LYS A 31 6.34 11.48 15.33
N ASP A 32 5.40 12.18 14.69
CA ASP A 32 4.31 11.54 13.95
C ASP A 32 4.84 10.81 12.71
N PHE A 33 5.86 11.37 12.05
CA PHE A 33 6.48 10.76 10.89
C PHE A 33 7.22 9.45 11.22
N TYR A 34 7.99 9.41 12.32
CA TYR A 34 8.82 8.24 12.63
C TYR A 34 8.12 7.17 13.48
N VAL A 35 7.26 7.56 14.41
CA VAL A 35 6.64 6.62 15.36
C VAL A 35 5.12 6.68 15.36
N ALA A 36 4.49 7.47 14.49
CA ALA A 36 3.04 7.66 14.43
C ALA A 36 2.43 7.96 15.81
N GLY A 37 3.13 8.79 16.60
CA GLY A 37 2.74 9.15 17.96
C GLY A 37 2.85 8.02 19.01
N GLY A 38 3.26 6.81 18.62
CA GLY A 38 3.36 5.63 19.50
C GLY A 38 2.02 4.93 19.79
N GLY A 39 0.94 5.32 19.08
CA GLY A 39 -0.44 4.88 19.37
C GLY A 39 -0.99 3.80 18.45
N VAL A 40 -0.21 3.26 17.51
CA VAL A 40 -0.71 2.28 16.53
C VAL A 40 -0.89 0.92 17.19
N HIS A 41 -2.08 0.33 17.05
CA HIS A 41 -2.39 -0.99 17.61
C HIS A 41 -1.45 -2.07 17.04
N PRO A 42 -0.89 -2.99 17.86
CA PRO A 42 0.11 -3.96 17.42
C PRO A 42 -0.30 -4.80 16.21
N VAL A 43 -1.56 -5.22 16.13
CA VAL A 43 -2.08 -5.99 14.99
C VAL A 43 -2.04 -5.18 13.70
N VAL A 44 -2.40 -3.90 13.75
CA VAL A 44 -2.38 -3.01 12.57
C VAL A 44 -0.95 -2.73 12.15
N ASN A 45 -0.04 -2.52 13.11
CA ASN A 45 1.37 -2.35 12.85
C ASN A 45 2.01 -3.62 12.24
N GLY A 46 1.60 -4.80 12.72
CA GLY A 46 2.02 -6.08 12.16
C GLY A 46 1.53 -6.28 10.72
N MET A 47 0.28 -5.90 10.42
CA MET A 47 -0.25 -5.91 9.05
C MET A 47 0.50 -4.94 8.14
N ALA A 48 0.82 -3.72 8.60
CA ALA A 48 1.62 -2.76 7.86
C ALA A 48 3.01 -3.31 7.55
N THR A 49 3.67 -3.91 8.55
CA THR A 49 4.97 -4.57 8.35
C THR A 49 4.87 -5.68 7.32
N ALA A 50 3.87 -6.56 7.41
CA ALA A 50 3.69 -7.63 6.43
C ALA A 50 3.47 -7.09 5.00
N ALA A 51 2.72 -5.99 4.86
CA ALA A 51 2.53 -5.32 3.58
C ALA A 51 3.84 -4.75 3.03
N ASP A 52 4.67 -4.12 3.86
CA ASP A 52 5.98 -3.58 3.45
C ASP A 52 6.96 -4.67 3.00
N TRP A 53 6.85 -5.88 3.57
CA TRP A 53 7.65 -7.05 3.14
C TRP A 53 7.18 -7.64 1.79
N MET A 54 5.95 -7.36 1.36
CA MET A 54 5.42 -7.83 0.09
C MET A 54 5.77 -6.86 -1.04
N SER A 55 6.93 -7.06 -1.66
CA SER A 55 7.33 -6.29 -2.85
C SER A 55 6.66 -6.81 -4.13
N ALA A 56 6.51 -5.93 -5.13
CA ALA A 56 6.06 -6.33 -6.47
C ALA A 56 7.00 -7.38 -7.11
N ALA A 57 8.30 -7.29 -6.83
CA ALA A 57 9.28 -8.28 -7.31
C ALA A 57 9.02 -9.66 -6.72
N SER A 58 8.68 -9.74 -5.44
CA SER A 58 8.31 -11.00 -4.77
C SER A 58 7.06 -11.61 -5.40
N PHE A 59 6.04 -10.80 -5.68
CA PHE A 59 4.80 -11.25 -6.31
C PHE A 59 5.04 -11.76 -7.74
N ILE A 60 5.75 -10.99 -8.57
CA ILE A 60 6.06 -11.37 -9.96
C ILE A 60 6.94 -12.63 -10.00
N SER A 61 7.92 -12.75 -9.11
CA SER A 61 8.80 -13.92 -9.02
C SER A 61 8.01 -15.20 -8.72
N MET A 62 7.09 -15.16 -7.76
CA MET A 62 6.22 -16.31 -7.44
C MET A 62 5.32 -16.70 -8.63
N ALA A 63 4.77 -15.72 -9.35
CA ALA A 63 3.99 -15.97 -10.55
C ALA A 63 4.84 -16.59 -11.68
N GLY A 64 6.07 -16.15 -11.85
CA GLY A 64 7.01 -16.68 -12.85
C GLY A 64 7.58 -18.07 -12.52
N ILE A 65 7.60 -18.47 -11.24
CA ILE A 65 8.00 -19.83 -10.83
C ILE A 65 6.89 -20.85 -11.14
N ILE A 66 5.63 -20.42 -11.16
CA ILE A 66 4.46 -21.29 -11.37
C ILE A 66 3.98 -21.29 -12.84
N SER A 67 4.52 -20.42 -13.71
CA SER A 67 4.11 -20.27 -15.12
C SER A 67 4.66 -21.33 -16.06
#